data_AF-A0A0M2V594-F1
#
_entry.id   AF-A0A0M2V594-F1
#
_cell.length_a   1.000
_cell.length_b   1.000
_cell.length_c   1.000
_cell.angle_alpha   90.00
_cell.angle_beta   90.00
_cell.angle_gamma   90.00
#
_symmetry.space_group_name_H-M   'P 1'
#
loop_
_entity.id
_entity.type
_entity.pdbx_description
1 polymer ?
#
loop_
_entity_poly.entity_id
_entity_poly.type
_entity_poly.pdbx_seq_one_letter_code
_entity_poly.pdbx_strand_id
1 'polypeptide(L)'
;MKKQLFMVLAIMSVLILVSPAALSHSDAKPQHGGVLHSKYDLNFELVREADSISLYVDDHGEPVDTTALTGQIMILAGGTRSEAALIAAGAGKLTATAVHIPDGARVVVSLTDTDKKMMTVRYSF
;
A
#
# COMPACT_ATOMS: atom_id res chain seq x y z
N MET A 1 59.02 -0.30 25.22
CA MET A 1 58.11 -1.47 25.21
C MET A 1 56.70 -1.15 25.73
N LYS A 2 56.50 -0.31 26.77
CA LYS A 2 55.16 0.00 27.30
C LYS A 2 54.30 0.95 26.44
N LYS A 3 54.91 1.86 25.66
CA LYS A 3 54.17 2.83 24.81
C LYS A 3 53.56 2.22 23.54
N GLN A 4 54.12 1.10 23.06
CA GLN A 4 53.58 0.40 21.89
C GLN A 4 52.44 -0.55 22.23
N LEU A 5 52.32 -0.96 23.49
CA LEU A 5 51.20 -1.78 23.97
C LEU A 5 49.90 -0.97 24.06
N PHE A 6 49.97 0.34 24.34
CA PHE A 6 48.82 1.24 24.30
C PHE A 6 48.36 1.60 22.89
N MET A 7 49.24 1.48 21.89
CA MET A 7 48.92 1.82 20.50
C MET A 7 48.22 0.66 19.77
N VAL A 8 48.49 -0.59 20.16
CA VAL A 8 47.82 -1.77 19.59
C VAL A 8 46.40 -1.96 20.14
N LEU A 9 46.14 -1.55 21.38
CA LEU A 9 44.80 -1.64 21.98
C LEU A 9 43.81 -0.58 21.44
N ALA A 10 44.30 0.49 20.81
CA ALA A 10 43.46 1.54 20.24
C ALA A 10 42.95 1.23 18.82
N ILE A 11 43.52 0.23 18.13
CA ILE A 11 43.18 -0.06 16.72
C ILE A 11 42.10 -1.15 16.60
N MET A 12 41.80 -1.90 17.66
CA MET A 12 40.79 -2.98 17.61
C MET A 12 39.35 -2.57 18.00
N SER A 13 39.07 -1.27 18.16
CA SER A 13 37.77 -0.79 18.65
C SER A 13 36.83 -0.29 17.55
N VAL A 14 37.22 -0.30 16.28
CA VAL A 14 36.45 0.34 15.19
C VAL A 14 35.93 -0.71 14.21
N LEU A 15 35.07 -1.64 14.66
CA LEU A 15 34.43 -2.61 13.74
C LEU A 15 33.00 -3.02 14.12
N ILE A 16 32.28 -2.29 14.98
CA ILE A 16 30.89 -2.67 15.39
C ILE A 16 29.85 -1.59 15.08
N LEU A 17 29.98 -0.85 13.97
CA LEU A 17 28.97 0.17 13.61
C LEU A 17 28.39 0.05 12.21
N VAL A 18 28.65 -1.05 11.50
CA VAL A 18 27.91 -1.36 10.28
C VAL A 18 27.08 -2.60 10.54
N SER A 19 25.99 -2.40 11.30
CA SER A 19 24.83 -3.27 11.12
C SER A 19 24.46 -3.14 9.64
N PRO A 20 24.50 -4.19 8.81
CA PRO A 20 23.74 -4.12 7.58
C PRO A 20 22.31 -3.80 8.03
N ALA A 21 21.74 -2.72 7.51
CA ALA A 21 20.30 -2.55 7.59
C ALA A 21 19.76 -3.82 6.94
N ALA A 22 19.36 -4.79 7.77
CA ALA A 22 18.55 -5.87 7.30
C ALA A 22 17.31 -5.16 6.79
N LEU A 23 17.18 -5.09 5.46
CA LEU A 23 15.92 -4.80 4.78
C LEU A 23 15.01 -5.98 5.09
N SER A 24 14.61 -6.08 6.36
CA SER A 24 13.38 -6.71 6.77
C SER A 24 12.32 -6.16 5.83
N HIS A 25 11.45 -7.02 5.30
CA HIS A 25 10.23 -6.59 4.63
C HIS A 25 9.46 -5.73 5.64
N SER A 26 9.80 -4.45 5.70
CA SER A 26 9.12 -3.49 6.55
C SER A 26 7.71 -3.45 6.02
N ASP A 27 6.74 -3.73 6.88
CA ASP A 27 5.33 -3.68 6.53
C ASP A 27 5.08 -2.43 5.67
N ALA A 28 4.50 -2.63 4.50
CA ALA A 28 4.22 -1.55 3.57
C ALA A 28 3.43 -0.46 4.32
N LYS A 29 3.80 0.79 4.09
CA LYS A 29 3.15 1.95 4.72
C LYS A 29 2.28 2.67 3.69
N PRO A 30 1.13 3.24 4.09
CA PRO A 30 0.36 4.10 3.19
C PRO A 30 1.25 5.24 2.66
N GLN A 31 1.28 5.44 1.34
CA GLN A 31 2.10 6.44 0.67
C GLN A 31 1.31 7.70 0.28
N HIS A 32 -0.02 7.59 0.25
CA HIS A 32 -0.95 8.61 -0.24
C HIS A 32 -1.91 9.11 0.86
N GLY A 33 -1.71 8.68 2.11
CA GLY A 33 -2.55 9.06 3.25
C GLY A 33 -3.86 8.27 3.35
N GLY A 34 -3.96 7.13 2.66
CA GLY A 34 -5.11 6.25 2.67
C GLY A 34 -5.03 5.14 3.72
N VAL A 35 -5.96 4.20 3.59
CA VAL A 35 -5.97 2.94 4.33
C VAL A 35 -5.32 1.88 3.45
N LEU A 36 -4.22 1.30 3.92
CA LEU A 36 -3.45 0.30 3.18
C LEU A 36 -3.77 -1.13 3.66
N HIS A 37 -3.93 -2.03 2.70
CA HIS A 37 -3.96 -3.47 2.92
C HIS A 37 -3.03 -4.20 1.96
N SER A 38 -2.20 -5.09 2.49
CA SER A 38 -1.36 -6.00 1.69
C SER A 38 -2.05 -7.36 1.57
N LYS A 39 -2.27 -7.83 0.33
CA LYS A 39 -2.93 -9.10 0.03
C LYS A 39 -2.55 -9.54 -1.39
N TYR A 40 -2.56 -10.84 -1.68
CA TYR A 40 -2.22 -11.35 -3.02
C TYR A 40 -0.82 -10.91 -3.50
N ASP A 41 0.11 -10.71 -2.57
CA ASP A 41 1.47 -10.16 -2.81
C ASP A 41 1.48 -8.74 -3.40
N LEU A 42 0.35 -8.03 -3.31
CA LEU A 42 0.17 -6.65 -3.71
C LEU A 42 -0.23 -5.79 -2.51
N ASN A 43 0.03 -4.50 -2.64
CA ASN A 43 -0.44 -3.45 -1.75
C ASN A 43 -1.64 -2.73 -2.38
N PHE A 44 -2.66 -2.48 -1.58
CA PHE A 44 -3.88 -1.77 -1.98
C PHE A 44 -4.13 -0.63 -1.01
N GLU A 45 -3.85 0.59 -1.44
CA GLU A 45 -4.09 1.79 -0.64
C GLU A 45 -5.34 2.53 -1.14
N LEU A 46 -6.36 2.61 -0.30
CA LEU A 46 -7.61 3.30 -0.61
C LEU A 46 -7.63 4.69 0.04
N VAL A 47 -7.76 5.71 -0.80
CA VAL A 47 -7.66 7.12 -0.42
C VAL A 47 -9.00 7.82 -0.66
N ARG A 48 -9.46 8.55 0.35
CA ARG A 48 -10.56 9.51 0.20
C ARG A 48 -9.99 10.79 -0.41
N GLU A 49 -10.46 11.15 -1.60
CA GLU A 49 -10.16 12.44 -2.22
C GLU A 49 -11.34 13.41 -1.96
N ALA A 50 -11.21 14.67 -2.39
CA ALA A 50 -12.27 15.66 -2.23
C ALA A 50 -13.59 15.24 -2.90
N ASP A 51 -13.53 14.83 -4.18
CA ASP A 51 -14.72 14.50 -4.99
C ASP A 51 -14.66 13.09 -5.59
N SER A 52 -13.72 12.26 -5.15
CA SER A 52 -13.48 10.93 -5.69
C SER A 52 -12.84 9.99 -4.66
N ILE A 53 -12.66 8.74 -5.06
CA ILE A 53 -11.92 7.74 -4.30
C ILE A 53 -10.81 7.24 -5.21
N SER A 54 -9.58 7.25 -4.71
CA SER A 54 -8.42 6.67 -5.40
C SER A 54 -8.07 5.33 -4.77
N LEU A 55 -7.82 4.32 -5.60
CA LEU A 55 -7.19 3.08 -5.21
C LEU A 55 -5.81 3.03 -5.87
N TYR A 56 -4.77 2.96 -5.04
CA TYR A 56 -3.41 2.71 -5.49
C TYR A 56 -3.08 1.23 -5.30
N VAL A 57 -2.44 0.65 -6.30
CA VAL A 57 -2.04 -0.75 -6.36
C VAL A 57 -0.58 -0.84 -6.76
N ASP A 58 0.24 -1.43 -5.89
CA ASP A 58 1.67 -1.64 -6.12
C ASP A 58 2.09 -3.06 -5.73
N ASP A 59 3.10 -3.58 -6.43
CA ASP A 59 3.81 -4.81 -6.12
C ASP A 59 5.13 -4.43 -5.45
N HIS A 60 5.19 -4.56 -4.12
CA HIS A 60 6.37 -4.21 -3.32
C HIS A 60 6.96 -2.82 -3.63
N GLY A 61 6.09 -1.82 -3.86
CA GLY A 61 6.45 -0.44 -4.18
C GLY A 61 6.45 -0.09 -5.66
N GLU A 62 6.34 -1.08 -6.56
CA GLU A 62 6.29 -0.87 -8.00
C GLU A 62 4.82 -0.78 -8.48
N PRO A 63 4.38 0.32 -9.11
CA PRO A 63 3.00 0.48 -9.57
C PRO A 63 2.58 -0.63 -10.55
N VAL A 64 1.43 -1.27 -10.29
CA VAL A 64 0.86 -2.28 -11.19
C VAL A 64 0.25 -1.61 -12.43
N ASP A 65 0.25 -2.30 -13.57
CA ASP A 65 -0.53 -1.89 -14.74
C ASP A 65 -2.03 -2.08 -14.48
N THR A 66 -2.70 -1.00 -14.09
CA THR A 66 -4.14 -0.99 -13.78
C THR A 66 -5.02 -0.95 -15.01
N THR A 67 -4.48 -0.74 -16.22
CA THR A 67 -5.28 -0.71 -17.45
C THR A 67 -5.81 -2.09 -17.84
N ALA A 68 -5.14 -3.15 -17.37
CA ALA A 68 -5.55 -4.55 -17.51
C ALA A 68 -6.58 -4.98 -16.45
N LEU A 69 -6.98 -4.09 -15.54
CA LEU A 69 -7.92 -4.39 -14.45
C LEU A 69 -9.28 -3.77 -14.73
N THR A 70 -10.34 -4.54 -14.45
CA THR A 70 -11.68 -4.00 -14.27
C THR A 70 -12.00 -3.96 -12.78
N GLY A 71 -12.66 -2.90 -12.30
CA GLY A 71 -12.86 -2.73 -10.86
C GLY A 71 -14.20 -2.13 -10.48
N GLN A 72 -14.63 -2.45 -9.26
CA GLN A 72 -15.80 -1.87 -8.62
C GLN A 72 -15.49 -1.59 -7.15
N ILE A 73 -16.03 -0.48 -6.66
CA ILE A 73 -16.11 -0.16 -5.24
C ILE A 73 -17.56 -0.22 -4.78
N MET A 74 -17.80 -0.88 -3.66
CA MET A 74 -19.08 -0.93 -2.96
C MET A 74 -18.90 -0.40 -1.55
N ILE A 75 -19.76 0.53 -1.15
CA ILE A 75 -19.69 1.22 0.13
C ILE A 75 -20.99 0.95 0.88
N LEU A 76 -20.88 0.47 2.11
CA LEU A 76 -21.98 0.22 3.02
C LEU A 76 -21.85 1.14 4.23
N ALA A 77 -22.79 2.06 4.41
CA ALA A 77 -22.80 3.01 5.52
C ALA A 77 -24.23 3.27 5.98
N GLY A 78 -24.48 3.22 7.30
CA GLY A 78 -25.81 3.51 7.86
C GLY A 78 -26.96 2.66 7.30
N GLY A 79 -26.68 1.46 6.79
CA GLY A 79 -27.67 0.59 6.13
C GLY A 79 -27.92 0.91 4.64
N THR A 80 -27.24 1.93 4.08
CA THR A 80 -27.30 2.27 2.65
C THR A 80 -26.10 1.69 1.90
N ARG A 81 -26.34 1.20 0.68
CA ARG A 81 -25.34 0.69 -0.26
C ARG A 81 -25.18 1.66 -1.42
N SER A 82 -23.94 2.04 -1.74
CA SER A 82 -23.58 2.76 -2.96
C SER A 82 -22.46 2.03 -3.69
N GLU A 83 -22.41 2.19 -5.01
CA GLU A 83 -21.44 1.52 -5.87
C GLU A 83 -20.95 2.44 -6.97
N ALA A 84 -19.69 2.27 -7.37
CA ALA A 84 -19.12 2.92 -8.54
C ALA A 84 -18.07 2.03 -9.20
N ALA A 85 -17.85 2.27 -10.49
CA ALA A 85 -16.74 1.65 -11.20
C ALA A 85 -15.41 2.28 -10.77
N LEU A 86 -14.38 1.46 -10.65
CA LEU A 86 -12.99 1.89 -10.54
C LEU A 86 -12.38 1.86 -11.94
N ILE A 87 -11.94 3.03 -12.41
CA ILE A 87 -11.41 3.23 -13.76
C ILE A 87 -9.92 3.59 -13.64
N ALA A 88 -9.07 2.98 -14.47
CA ALA A 88 -7.65 3.31 -14.49
C ALA A 88 -7.40 4.80 -14.72
N ALA A 89 -6.54 5.40 -13.90
CA ALA A 89 -6.32 6.86 -13.86
C ALA A 89 -4.83 7.23 -13.76
N GLY A 90 -3.94 6.35 -14.20
CA GLY A 90 -2.49 6.50 -14.10
C GLY A 90 -1.81 5.20 -13.66
N ALA A 91 -0.48 5.20 -13.62
CA ALA A 91 0.30 4.04 -13.18
C ALA A 91 -0.11 3.63 -11.76
N GLY A 92 -0.46 2.35 -11.56
CA GLY A 92 -0.88 1.83 -10.27
C GLY A 92 -2.17 2.44 -9.72
N LYS A 93 -2.92 3.26 -10.47
CA LYS A 93 -4.05 4.02 -9.93
C LYS A 93 -5.36 3.66 -10.63
N LEU A 94 -6.40 3.45 -9.83
CA LEU A 94 -7.80 3.49 -10.26
C LEU A 94 -8.57 4.56 -9.48
N THR A 95 -9.57 5.17 -10.11
CA THR A 95 -10.42 6.19 -9.48
C THR A 95 -11.89 5.85 -9.68
N ALA A 96 -12.69 6.11 -8.64
CA ALA A 96 -14.14 6.10 -8.69
C ALA A 96 -14.67 7.50 -8.37
N THR A 97 -15.62 7.99 -9.16
CA THR A 97 -16.26 9.30 -9.00
C THR A 97 -17.73 9.15 -8.61
N ALA A 98 -18.37 10.24 -8.18
CA ALA A 98 -19.78 10.28 -7.76
C ALA A 98 -20.11 9.37 -6.54
N VAL A 99 -19.11 8.99 -5.78
CA VAL A 99 -19.22 8.25 -4.51
C VAL A 99 -18.27 8.85 -3.47
N HIS A 100 -18.63 8.73 -2.20
CA HIS A 100 -17.80 9.12 -1.06
C HIS A 100 -17.84 8.02 0.01
N ILE A 101 -16.77 7.92 0.80
CA ILE A 101 -16.70 6.99 1.92
C ILE A 101 -16.94 7.79 3.21
N PRO A 102 -18.15 7.74 3.81
CA PRO A 102 -18.39 8.38 5.09
C PRO A 102 -17.66 7.62 6.23
N ASP A 103 -17.48 8.27 7.36
CA ASP A 103 -16.92 7.61 8.55
C ASP A 103 -17.84 6.47 9.04
N GLY A 104 -17.25 5.40 9.55
CA GLY A 104 -17.97 4.19 9.96
C GLY A 104 -18.37 3.27 8.80
N ALA A 105 -18.00 3.59 7.56
CA ALA A 105 -18.35 2.80 6.38
C ALA A 105 -17.54 1.50 6.27
N ARG A 106 -18.19 0.46 5.75
CA ARG A 106 -17.52 -0.75 5.26
C ARG A 106 -17.41 -0.66 3.75
N VAL A 107 -16.20 -0.84 3.23
CA VAL A 107 -15.94 -0.75 1.79
C VAL A 107 -15.45 -2.09 1.28
N VAL A 108 -15.98 -2.53 0.14
CA VAL A 108 -15.51 -3.69 -0.60
C VAL A 108 -15.01 -3.22 -1.96
N VAL A 109 -13.75 -3.47 -2.23
CA VAL A 109 -13.13 -3.27 -3.54
C VAL A 109 -12.99 -4.63 -4.19
N SER A 110 -13.45 -4.73 -5.43
CA SER A 110 -13.32 -5.91 -6.27
C SER A 110 -12.59 -5.53 -7.54
N LEU A 111 -11.49 -6.21 -7.84
CA LEU A 111 -10.75 -6.08 -9.09
C LEU A 111 -10.74 -7.42 -9.81
N THR A 112 -10.80 -7.40 -11.13
CA THR A 112 -10.69 -8.59 -11.97
C THR A 112 -9.65 -8.34 -13.05
N ASP A 113 -8.69 -9.23 -13.17
CA ASP A 113 -7.66 -9.17 -14.22
C ASP A 113 -8.14 -9.79 -15.55
N THR A 114 -7.28 -9.75 -16.56
CA THR A 114 -7.57 -10.29 -17.89
C THR A 114 -7.79 -11.81 -17.92
N ASP A 115 -7.25 -12.52 -16.93
CA ASP A 115 -7.40 -13.97 -16.76
C ASP A 115 -8.67 -14.32 -15.95
N LYS A 116 -9.52 -13.31 -15.66
CA LYS A 116 -10.74 -13.41 -14.87
C LYS A 116 -10.50 -13.82 -13.41
N LYS A 117 -9.29 -13.66 -12.91
CA LYS A 117 -9.00 -13.83 -11.49
C LYS A 117 -9.53 -12.62 -10.73
N MET A 118 -10.40 -12.88 -9.77
CA MET A 118 -11.00 -11.85 -8.93
C MET A 118 -10.18 -11.65 -7.65
N MET A 119 -9.83 -10.40 -7.38
CA MET A 119 -9.21 -9.94 -6.14
C MET A 119 -10.21 -9.10 -5.35
N THR A 120 -10.37 -9.38 -4.07
CA THR A 120 -11.28 -8.64 -3.19
C THR A 120 -10.56 -8.16 -1.94
N VAL A 121 -10.70 -6.88 -1.65
CA VAL A 121 -10.14 -6.21 -0.48
C VAL A 121 -11.27 -5.50 0.27
N ARG A 122 -11.27 -5.60 1.59
CA ARG A 122 -12.31 -5.01 2.46
C ARG A 122 -11.66 -4.01 3.39
N TYR A 123 -12.25 -2.83 3.51
CA TYR A 123 -11.80 -1.75 4.36
C TYR A 123 -12.88 -1.40 5.38
N SER A 124 -12.46 -0.87 6.52
CA SER A 124 -13.33 -0.20 7.49
C SER A 124 -12.81 1.22 7.69
N PHE A 125 -13.72 2.19 7.55
CA PHE A 125 -13.49 3.61 7.80
C PHE A 125 -14.30 4.08 9.00
#